data_AF-A0A972VBY9-F1
#
_entry.id   AF-A0A972VBY9-F1
#
_cell.length_a   1.000
_cell.length_b   1.000
_cell.length_c   1.000
_cell.angle_alpha   90.00
_cell.angle_beta   90.00
_cell.angle_gamma   90.00
#
_symmetry.space_group_name_H-M   'P 1'
#
loop_
_entity.id
_entity.type
_entity.pdbx_description
1 polymer ?
#
loop_
_entity_poly.entity_id
_entity_poly.type
_entity_poly.pdbx_seq_one_letter_code
_entity_poly.pdbx_strand_id
1 'polypeptide(L)'
;MQRASHTIRYTPIILITLTLFLRLGIAASSFRIDGDFADWNGVETLARDPKGDATGAFDVTQVFAASRGSMLYLRFDTGTVLNIQNGPDNEGTLLIQLDLPSQKQLILDTRGRQAYVSDKRDVRIPWAHLKYVVGPTYAQDEFEIQIDLGLFDVGPGDSVQIQLGGSDQLDRPVAYTLSQPSTPPAHRSSHRQSGTDVRIVSFNTYVEGLSDPNRAQAMRRLLNAAGGDIYCFQEEWDSTGIADIMSRLVPLDRGRSWYVHKVRGNVIASKYPLKALPSRNNSYAAACVDLRGKPLVVMSVHLSAMGYIQSKEDLWRIQQAKTIREAVDGIYAGAYDDVIPSRTKPGLVMVGDFNLVGSRTPIDLLIHEKTAGLKDWLVRNLVGESVTTWRGGLNSG
;
A
#
# COMPACT_ATOMS: atom_id res chain seq x y z
N MET A 1 44.79 8.69 88.42
CA MET A 1 43.32 8.50 88.38
C MET A 1 42.89 8.59 86.94
N GLN A 2 42.25 7.53 86.44
CA GLN A 2 41.91 7.26 85.04
C GLN A 2 41.05 8.35 84.39
N ARG A 3 41.20 8.56 83.08
CA ARG A 3 40.10 8.40 82.12
C ARG A 3 40.60 8.26 80.69
N ALA A 4 40.02 7.28 80.01
CA ALA A 4 40.41 6.71 78.74
C ALA A 4 40.05 7.61 77.55
N SER A 5 40.93 7.60 76.54
CA SER A 5 40.67 8.11 75.20
C SER A 5 39.83 7.09 74.41
N HIS A 6 38.60 7.44 74.06
CA HIS A 6 37.82 6.68 73.08
C HIS A 6 38.11 7.21 71.67
N THR A 7 38.90 6.46 70.92
CA THR A 7 39.12 6.68 69.48
C THR A 7 38.01 5.93 68.72
N ILE A 8 37.03 6.66 68.18
CA ILE A 8 36.00 6.10 67.30
C ILE A 8 36.62 5.90 65.91
N ARG A 9 36.78 4.64 65.50
CA ARG A 9 37.16 4.26 64.14
C ARG A 9 35.91 4.31 63.25
N TYR A 10 35.89 5.22 62.28
CA TYR A 10 34.89 5.21 61.21
C TYR A 10 35.36 4.25 60.11
N THR A 11 34.67 3.12 59.97
CA THR A 11 34.80 2.21 58.82
C THR A 11 33.99 2.80 57.67
N PRO A 12 34.56 3.04 56.47
CA PRO A 12 33.76 3.49 55.34
C PRO A 12 32.94 2.32 54.80
N ILE A 13 31.61 2.45 54.88
CA ILE A 13 30.67 1.56 54.20
C ILE A 13 30.72 1.94 52.71
N ILE A 14 31.31 1.06 51.89
CA ILE A 14 31.26 1.16 50.43
C ILE A 14 29.83 0.81 50.02
N LEU A 15 29.05 1.84 49.68
CA LEU A 15 27.72 1.69 49.11
C LEU A 15 27.88 1.34 47.62
N ILE A 16 27.80 0.05 47.28
CA ILE A 16 27.70 -0.40 45.89
C ILE A 16 26.27 -0.08 45.42
N THR A 17 26.09 1.08 44.78
CA THR A 17 24.88 1.38 44.00
C THR A 17 24.86 0.47 42.78
N LEU A 18 24.12 -0.63 42.89
CA LEU A 18 23.76 -1.49 41.77
C LEU A 18 22.79 -0.72 40.86
N THR A 19 23.30 -0.03 39.86
CA THR A 19 22.50 0.56 38.78
C THR A 19 21.94 -0.57 37.93
N LEU A 20 20.75 -1.05 38.33
CA LEU A 20 19.93 -1.92 37.51
C LEU A 20 19.47 -1.11 36.29
N PHE A 21 20.20 -1.24 35.17
CA PHE A 21 19.68 -0.81 33.87
C PHE A 21 18.47 -1.69 33.56
N LEU A 22 17.27 -1.24 33.94
CA LEU A 22 16.06 -1.68 33.28
C LEU A 22 16.21 -1.28 31.81
N ARG A 23 16.60 -2.23 30.96
CA ARG A 23 16.22 -2.18 29.55
C ARG A 23 14.70 -2.31 29.53
N LEU A 24 14.02 -1.17 29.58
CA LEU A 24 12.66 -1.08 29.07
C LEU A 24 12.76 -1.58 27.64
N GLY A 25 12.38 -2.84 27.42
CA GLY A 25 12.18 -3.37 26.09
C GLY A 25 11.17 -2.44 25.44
N ILE A 26 11.64 -1.62 24.51
CA ILE A 26 10.75 -0.96 23.56
C ILE A 26 9.94 -2.12 22.98
N ALA A 27 8.64 -2.13 23.24
CA ALA A 27 7.75 -3.05 22.55
C ALA A 27 8.03 -2.84 21.08
N ALA A 28 8.67 -3.83 20.44
CA ALA A 28 9.14 -3.68 19.07
C ALA A 28 7.96 -3.19 18.24
N SER A 29 8.12 -2.04 17.59
CA SER A 29 7.14 -1.55 16.62
C SER A 29 6.86 -2.67 15.64
N SER A 30 5.59 -2.92 15.35
CA SER A 30 5.24 -3.78 14.22
C SER A 30 5.68 -3.04 12.95
N PHE A 31 6.57 -3.64 12.17
CA PHE A 31 6.91 -3.10 10.85
C PHE A 31 5.69 -3.12 9.94
N ARG A 32 5.41 -1.98 9.29
CA ARG A 32 4.27 -1.79 8.40
C ARG A 32 4.83 -1.40 7.06
N ILE A 33 4.59 -2.24 6.06
CA ILE A 33 4.92 -1.87 4.69
C ILE A 33 3.83 -0.95 4.19
N ASP A 34 4.04 0.36 4.29
CA ASP A 34 3.09 1.40 3.87
C ASP A 34 3.75 2.60 3.17
N GLY A 35 5.08 2.62 3.04
CA GLY A 35 5.85 3.70 2.45
C GLY A 35 6.12 4.86 3.42
N ASP A 36 5.74 4.73 4.70
CA ASP A 36 6.17 5.61 5.79
C ASP A 36 7.22 4.90 6.65
N PHE A 37 8.46 5.37 6.57
CA PHE A 37 9.62 4.73 7.19
C PHE A 37 9.79 5.04 8.69
N ALA A 38 8.80 5.66 9.34
CA ALA A 38 8.92 6.08 10.74
C ALA A 38 9.12 4.92 11.73
N ASP A 39 8.65 3.72 11.40
CA ASP A 39 8.83 2.49 12.20
C ASP A 39 10.23 1.88 12.10
N TRP A 40 11.03 2.29 11.12
CA TRP A 40 12.45 1.97 10.98
C TRP A 40 13.37 2.86 11.82
N ASN A 41 12.82 3.87 12.51
CA ASN A 41 13.62 4.74 13.38
C ASN A 41 14.31 3.95 14.49
N GLY A 42 15.64 4.08 14.56
CA GLY A 42 16.47 3.36 15.54
C GLY A 42 16.87 1.94 15.11
N VAL A 43 16.49 1.48 13.92
CA VAL A 43 17.03 0.24 13.33
C VAL A 43 18.43 0.52 12.80
N GLU A 44 19.41 -0.27 13.23
CA GLU A 44 20.79 -0.15 12.77
C GLU A 44 20.93 -0.59 11.30
N THR A 45 21.81 0.07 10.56
CA THR A 45 22.17 -0.33 9.20
C THR A 45 22.81 -1.72 9.23
N LEU A 46 22.24 -2.66 8.48
CA LEU A 46 22.75 -4.03 8.34
C LEU A 46 23.99 -4.07 7.44
N ALA A 47 23.93 -3.39 6.30
CA ALA A 47 25.03 -3.28 5.34
C ALA A 47 25.11 -1.89 4.73
N ARG A 48 26.33 -1.50 4.37
CA ARG A 48 26.64 -0.29 3.62
C ARG A 48 27.35 -0.71 2.36
N ASP A 49 26.99 -0.09 1.25
CA ASP A 49 27.64 -0.25 -0.04
C ASP A 49 28.27 1.07 -0.47
N PRO A 50 29.41 1.04 -1.19
CA PRO A 50 29.94 2.23 -1.83
C PRO A 50 28.90 2.87 -2.76
N LYS A 51 28.95 4.20 -2.89
CA LYS A 51 28.13 4.88 -3.89
C LYS A 51 28.83 4.84 -5.25
N GLY A 52 28.10 4.48 -6.30
CA GLY A 52 28.52 4.62 -7.70
C GLY A 52 29.34 3.43 -8.24
N ASP A 53 29.29 2.28 -7.57
CA ASP A 53 29.83 1.00 -8.03
C ASP A 53 28.77 0.10 -8.69
N ALA A 54 27.49 0.49 -8.60
CA ALA A 54 26.41 -0.12 -9.34
C ALA A 54 26.68 -0.22 -10.86
N THR A 55 26.21 -1.33 -11.43
CA THR A 55 26.28 -1.62 -12.87
C THR A 55 25.02 -1.19 -13.63
N GLY A 56 23.94 -0.89 -12.91
CA GLY A 56 22.66 -0.41 -13.43
C GLY A 56 22.17 0.84 -12.69
N ALA A 57 20.86 1.09 -12.71
CA ALA A 57 20.29 2.32 -12.13
C ALA A 57 20.04 2.27 -10.61
N PHE A 58 19.99 1.06 -10.04
CA PHE A 58 19.91 0.87 -8.60
C PHE A 58 21.33 0.92 -8.03
N ASP A 59 21.61 1.92 -7.19
CA ASP A 59 22.89 2.14 -6.49
C ASP A 59 22.57 2.23 -4.99
N VAL A 60 22.39 1.07 -4.38
CA VAL A 60 21.88 0.85 -3.02
C VAL A 60 22.99 1.11 -2.02
N THR A 61 22.93 2.22 -1.29
CA THR A 61 24.02 2.56 -0.36
C THR A 61 23.84 1.99 1.04
N GLN A 62 22.60 1.67 1.43
CA GLN A 62 22.26 1.16 2.76
C GLN A 62 21.17 0.08 2.70
N VAL A 63 21.38 -0.99 3.45
CA VAL A 63 20.38 -2.03 3.69
C VAL A 63 20.10 -2.12 5.19
N PHE A 64 18.82 -2.20 5.55
CA PHE A 64 18.32 -2.42 6.89
C PHE A 64 17.49 -3.69 6.91
N ALA A 65 17.49 -4.40 8.05
CA ALA A 65 16.69 -5.60 8.21
C ALA A 65 16.04 -5.68 9.59
N ALA A 66 14.82 -6.19 9.59
CA ALA A 66 14.09 -6.53 10.79
C ALA A 66 13.32 -7.83 10.59
N SER A 67 12.85 -8.45 11.67
CA SER A 67 12.09 -9.69 11.59
C SER A 67 11.01 -9.78 12.65
N ARG A 68 10.02 -10.63 12.38
CA ARG A 68 9.01 -11.05 13.37
C ARG A 68 8.45 -12.42 12.99
N GLY A 69 8.72 -13.43 13.81
CA GLY A 69 8.41 -14.82 13.43
C GLY A 69 9.23 -15.23 12.21
N SER A 70 8.56 -15.70 11.16
CA SER A 70 9.16 -16.01 9.86
C SER A 70 9.15 -14.84 8.88
N MET A 71 8.58 -13.69 9.25
CA MET A 71 8.57 -12.50 8.41
C MET A 71 9.93 -11.81 8.47
N LEU A 72 10.55 -11.62 7.31
CA LEU A 72 11.70 -10.75 7.08
C LEU A 72 11.20 -9.43 6.49
N TYR A 73 11.67 -8.33 7.06
CA TYR A 73 11.47 -6.98 6.56
C TYR A 73 12.82 -6.43 6.11
N LEU A 74 12.87 -5.83 4.93
CA LEU A 74 14.05 -5.13 4.44
C LEU A 74 13.66 -3.69 4.09
N ARG A 75 14.58 -2.76 4.34
CA ARG A 75 14.52 -1.36 3.85
C ARG A 75 15.84 -1.04 3.19
N PHE A 76 15.80 -0.34 2.07
CA PHE A 76 17.00 0.07 1.34
C PHE A 76 16.72 1.31 0.49
N ASP A 77 17.77 2.09 0.26
CA ASP A 77 17.75 3.17 -0.73
C ASP A 77 18.07 2.64 -2.13
N THR A 78 17.87 3.45 -3.16
CA THR A 78 18.23 3.11 -4.55
C THR A 78 19.18 4.11 -5.20
N GLY A 79 19.74 5.04 -4.41
CA GLY A 79 20.62 6.14 -4.85
C GLY A 79 19.96 7.22 -5.72
N THR A 80 18.86 6.89 -6.41
CA THR A 80 18.08 7.79 -7.28
C THR A 80 16.58 7.48 -7.20
N VAL A 81 15.74 8.45 -7.62
CA VAL A 81 14.29 8.25 -7.68
C VAL A 81 13.91 7.45 -8.91
N LEU A 82 13.47 6.20 -8.71
CA LEU A 82 13.08 5.29 -9.77
C LEU A 82 11.94 4.37 -9.33
N ASN A 83 11.30 3.65 -10.25
CA ASN A 83 10.34 2.61 -9.91
C ASN A 83 11.06 1.27 -9.64
N ILE A 84 10.76 0.64 -8.50
CA ILE A 84 11.35 -0.67 -8.16
C ILE A 84 10.77 -1.82 -8.99
N GLN A 85 9.51 -1.71 -9.45
CA GLN A 85 8.79 -2.79 -10.16
C GLN A 85 8.65 -2.57 -11.68
N ASN A 86 9.19 -1.48 -12.22
CA ASN A 86 9.15 -1.20 -13.65
C ASN A 86 10.24 -0.17 -14.03
N GLY A 87 10.64 -0.11 -15.29
CA GLY A 87 11.60 0.87 -15.78
C GLY A 87 12.09 0.57 -17.19
N PRO A 88 12.90 1.45 -17.79
CA PRO A 88 13.67 1.16 -19.00
C PRO A 88 14.57 -0.08 -18.85
N ASP A 89 14.70 -0.88 -19.90
CA ASP A 89 15.53 -2.11 -19.88
C ASP A 89 17.01 -1.81 -19.55
N ASN A 90 17.53 -0.68 -20.02
CA ASN A 90 18.92 -0.26 -19.81
C ASN A 90 19.23 0.16 -18.37
N GLU A 91 18.21 0.33 -17.52
CA GLU A 91 18.38 0.60 -16.09
C GLU A 91 18.55 -0.69 -15.26
N GLY A 92 18.35 -1.87 -15.84
CA GLY A 92 18.49 -3.16 -15.16
C GLY A 92 17.36 -3.47 -14.18
N THR A 93 17.53 -4.48 -13.32
CA THR A 93 16.61 -4.87 -12.23
C THR A 93 17.39 -4.97 -10.92
N LEU A 94 16.71 -4.86 -9.78
CA LEU A 94 17.30 -5.21 -8.49
C LEU A 94 16.88 -6.64 -8.13
N LEU A 95 17.87 -7.49 -7.89
CA LEU A 95 17.65 -8.82 -7.35
C LEU A 95 17.94 -8.80 -5.86
N ILE A 96 16.99 -9.28 -5.06
CA ILE A 96 17.22 -9.53 -3.63
C ILE A 96 17.40 -11.03 -3.47
N GLN A 97 18.59 -11.42 -3.04
CA GLN A 97 19.03 -12.81 -2.94
C GLN A 97 19.16 -13.19 -1.47
N LEU A 98 18.48 -14.26 -1.06
CA LEU A 98 18.49 -14.76 0.30
C LEU A 98 19.02 -16.19 0.30
N ASP A 99 20.24 -16.39 0.79
CA ASP A 99 20.75 -17.73 1.05
C ASP A 99 20.13 -18.25 2.34
N LEU A 100 19.40 -19.35 2.21
CA LEU A 100 18.62 -19.96 3.28
C LEU A 100 19.47 -21.02 4.01
N PRO A 101 19.15 -21.35 5.27
CA PRO A 101 19.81 -22.44 6.02
C PRO A 101 19.81 -23.79 5.29
N SER A 102 18.81 -24.01 4.44
CA SER A 102 18.67 -25.22 3.61
C SER A 102 19.64 -25.27 2.40
N GLN A 103 20.58 -24.32 2.28
CA GLN A 103 21.50 -24.16 1.16
C GLN A 103 20.81 -23.85 -0.19
N LYS A 104 19.52 -23.50 -0.15
CA LYS A 104 18.80 -22.93 -1.29
C LYS A 104 18.92 -21.42 -1.26
N GLN A 105 18.85 -20.81 -2.42
CA GLN A 105 18.79 -19.35 -2.55
C GLN A 105 17.41 -18.95 -3.07
N LEU A 106 16.70 -18.12 -2.31
CA LEU A 106 15.49 -17.43 -2.77
C LEU A 106 15.90 -16.14 -3.49
N ILE A 107 15.39 -15.92 -4.70
CA ILE A 107 15.67 -14.72 -5.49
C ILE A 107 14.35 -13.99 -5.73
N LEU A 108 14.33 -12.70 -5.40
CA LEU A 108 13.25 -11.78 -5.75
C LEU A 108 13.74 -10.88 -6.87
N ASP A 109 13.13 -11.00 -8.04
CA ASP A 109 13.39 -10.12 -9.18
C ASP A 109 12.33 -9.02 -9.20
N THR A 110 12.72 -7.80 -8.84
CA THR A 110 11.77 -6.72 -8.58
C THR A 110 11.08 -6.24 -9.85
N ARG A 111 11.81 -6.04 -10.95
CA ARG A 111 11.23 -5.63 -12.24
C ARG A 111 10.72 -6.80 -13.07
N GLY A 112 11.29 -8.01 -12.92
CA GLY A 112 10.68 -9.23 -13.45
C GLY A 112 9.41 -9.65 -12.71
N ARG A 113 9.12 -9.02 -11.57
CA ARG A 113 7.92 -9.23 -10.72
C ARG A 113 7.69 -10.70 -10.41
N GLN A 114 8.77 -11.41 -10.11
CA GLN A 114 8.77 -12.83 -9.81
C GLN A 114 9.68 -13.17 -8.65
N ALA A 115 9.36 -14.27 -7.98
CA ALA A 115 10.22 -14.91 -7.02
C ALA A 115 10.43 -16.37 -7.44
N TYR A 116 11.63 -16.89 -7.23
CA TYR A 116 11.96 -18.28 -7.54
C TYR A 116 13.15 -18.73 -6.67
N VAL A 117 13.37 -20.04 -6.60
CA VAL A 117 14.59 -20.60 -5.99
C VAL A 117 15.63 -20.85 -7.08
N SER A 118 16.91 -20.62 -6.78
CA SER A 118 17.99 -20.61 -7.77
C SER A 118 18.14 -21.90 -8.58
N ASP A 119 17.78 -23.05 -8.00
CA ASP A 119 17.77 -24.38 -8.62
C ASP A 119 16.52 -24.68 -9.47
N LYS A 120 15.49 -23.82 -9.41
CA LYS A 120 14.23 -23.95 -10.16
C LYS A 120 13.75 -22.61 -10.71
N ARG A 121 14.58 -21.97 -11.54
CA ARG A 121 14.28 -20.64 -12.13
C ARG A 121 12.97 -20.59 -12.91
N ASP A 122 12.59 -21.69 -13.54
CA ASP A 122 11.33 -21.79 -14.31
C ASP A 122 10.09 -21.94 -13.43
N VAL A 123 10.26 -22.17 -12.13
CA VAL A 123 9.16 -22.36 -11.17
C VAL A 123 8.96 -21.07 -10.36
N ARG A 124 8.01 -20.26 -10.81
CA ARG A 124 7.60 -19.04 -10.10
C ARG A 124 6.89 -19.37 -8.79
N ILE A 125 7.33 -18.74 -7.71
CA ILE A 125 6.64 -18.70 -6.43
C ILE A 125 5.65 -17.53 -6.47
N PRO A 126 4.33 -17.78 -6.29
CA PRO A 126 3.35 -16.70 -6.21
C PRO A 126 3.66 -15.76 -5.05
N TRP A 127 3.58 -14.44 -5.29
CA TRP A 127 3.79 -13.42 -4.25
C TRP A 127 2.91 -13.61 -3.02
N ALA A 128 1.71 -14.15 -3.20
CA ALA A 128 0.79 -14.48 -2.11
C ALA A 128 1.34 -15.55 -1.16
N HIS A 129 2.14 -16.51 -1.64
CA HIS A 129 2.76 -17.54 -0.81
C HIS A 129 3.91 -16.98 0.05
N LEU A 130 4.59 -15.95 -0.45
CA LEU A 130 5.62 -15.22 0.29
C LEU A 130 5.04 -14.07 1.12
N LYS A 131 3.72 -13.88 1.14
CA LYS A 131 3.05 -12.69 1.72
C LYS A 131 3.78 -11.38 1.36
N TYR A 132 4.26 -11.30 0.11
CA TYR A 132 5.13 -10.23 -0.33
C TYR A 132 4.36 -8.91 -0.38
N VAL A 133 4.98 -7.88 0.19
CA VAL A 133 4.51 -6.50 0.13
C VAL A 133 5.73 -5.62 -0.14
N VAL A 134 5.55 -4.57 -0.95
CA VAL A 134 6.58 -3.56 -1.25
C VAL A 134 6.00 -2.17 -1.20
N GLY A 135 6.64 -1.25 -0.49
CA GLY A 135 6.20 0.12 -0.34
C GLY A 135 7.34 1.11 -0.62
N PRO A 136 7.04 2.29 -1.19
CA PRO A 136 5.80 2.63 -1.89
C PRO A 136 5.71 1.96 -3.28
N THR A 137 4.57 2.10 -3.97
CA THR A 137 4.35 1.52 -5.32
C THR A 137 4.75 2.45 -6.47
N TYR A 138 5.00 3.72 -6.18
CA TYR A 138 5.46 4.73 -7.14
C TYR A 138 6.98 4.92 -6.99
N ALA A 139 7.56 5.76 -7.86
CA ALA A 139 8.99 6.00 -7.90
C ALA A 139 9.44 6.76 -6.65
N GLN A 140 10.44 6.23 -5.96
CA GLN A 140 11.11 6.82 -4.81
C GLN A 140 12.59 6.42 -4.86
N ASP A 141 13.38 7.02 -3.98
CA ASP A 141 14.77 6.68 -3.70
C ASP A 141 14.90 5.75 -2.48
N GLU A 142 13.79 5.34 -1.88
CA GLU A 142 13.75 4.45 -0.73
C GLU A 142 12.55 3.50 -0.79
N PHE A 143 12.79 2.24 -0.44
CA PHE A 143 11.79 1.19 -0.44
C PHE A 143 11.89 0.30 0.79
N GLU A 144 10.76 -0.32 1.12
CA GLU A 144 10.67 -1.37 2.12
C GLU A 144 9.88 -2.55 1.57
N ILE A 145 10.27 -3.75 2.00
CA ILE A 145 9.63 -5.00 1.60
C ILE A 145 9.40 -5.91 2.79
N GLN A 146 8.36 -6.73 2.69
CA GLN A 146 8.06 -7.83 3.59
C GLN A 146 8.05 -9.14 2.81
N ILE A 147 8.64 -10.19 3.39
CA ILE A 147 8.68 -11.54 2.83
C ILE A 147 8.47 -12.54 3.97
N ASP A 148 7.56 -13.50 3.80
CA ASP A 148 7.40 -14.65 4.69
C ASP A 148 8.32 -15.78 4.26
N LEU A 149 9.28 -16.12 5.13
CA LEU A 149 10.22 -17.22 4.91
C LEU A 149 9.73 -18.56 5.48
N GLY A 150 8.52 -18.60 6.06
CA GLY A 150 7.96 -19.82 6.65
C GLY A 150 7.75 -20.94 5.64
N LEU A 151 7.61 -20.62 4.35
CA LEU A 151 7.58 -21.60 3.25
C LEU A 151 8.88 -22.43 3.15
N PHE A 152 9.97 -21.95 3.74
CA PHE A 152 11.29 -22.56 3.70
C PHE A 152 11.75 -23.04 5.08
N ASP A 153 10.82 -23.19 6.03
CA ASP A 153 11.09 -23.60 7.41
C ASP A 153 12.10 -22.67 8.13
N VAL A 154 12.12 -21.38 7.76
CA VAL A 154 12.98 -20.36 8.38
C VAL A 154 12.16 -19.55 9.38
N GLY A 155 12.66 -19.46 10.61
CA GLY A 155 12.02 -18.72 11.70
C GLY A 155 13.01 -18.16 12.72
N PRO A 156 12.53 -17.77 13.93
CA PRO A 156 13.39 -17.21 14.96
C PRO A 156 14.51 -18.17 15.36
N GLY A 157 15.76 -17.68 15.36
CA GLY A 157 16.98 -18.43 15.60
C GLY A 157 17.74 -18.77 14.32
N ASP A 158 17.06 -18.84 13.18
CA ASP A 158 17.70 -19.09 11.89
C ASP A 158 18.37 -17.83 11.34
N SER A 159 19.44 -18.03 10.57
CA SER A 159 20.16 -16.96 9.89
C SER A 159 20.07 -17.12 8.38
N VAL A 160 19.79 -16.02 7.69
CA VAL A 160 19.86 -15.92 6.22
C VAL A 160 21.03 -15.04 5.83
N GLN A 161 21.64 -15.28 4.66
CA GLN A 161 22.56 -14.31 4.05
C GLN A 161 21.80 -13.48 3.02
N ILE A 162 21.88 -12.16 3.14
CA ILE A 162 21.26 -11.21 2.23
C ILE A 162 22.33 -10.71 1.26
N GLN A 163 22.01 -10.74 -0.03
CA GLN A 163 22.85 -10.18 -1.10
C GLN A 163 21.99 -9.45 -2.12
N LEU A 164 22.59 -8.48 -2.82
CA LEU A 164 22.02 -7.79 -3.96
C LEU A 164 22.60 -8.37 -5.27
N GLY A 165 21.79 -8.33 -6.33
CA GLY A 165 22.24 -8.68 -7.67
C GLY A 165 21.50 -7.89 -8.75
N GLY A 166 21.85 -8.17 -10.00
CA GLY A 166 21.26 -7.48 -11.15
C GLY A 166 21.99 -6.17 -11.41
N SER A 167 21.41 -5.06 -10.98
CA SER A 167 21.98 -3.71 -11.17
C SER A 167 23.06 -3.38 -10.16
N ASP A 168 23.03 -4.04 -9.00
CA ASP A 168 23.91 -3.73 -7.89
C ASP A 168 24.33 -4.98 -7.12
N GLN A 169 25.38 -4.88 -6.31
CA GLN A 169 25.91 -6.00 -5.54
C GLN A 169 26.71 -5.53 -4.32
N LEU A 170 26.32 -6.00 -3.13
CA LEU A 170 27.14 -5.78 -1.93
C LEU A 170 28.49 -6.49 -2.06
N ASP A 171 29.55 -5.88 -1.52
CA ASP A 171 30.91 -6.44 -1.40
C ASP A 171 30.92 -7.94 -1.01
N ARG A 172 30.04 -8.31 -0.07
CA ARG A 172 29.81 -9.69 0.37
C ARG A 172 28.40 -9.84 0.91
N PRO A 173 27.81 -11.05 0.84
CA PRO A 173 26.55 -11.34 1.53
C PRO A 173 26.64 -11.00 3.02
N VAL A 174 25.56 -10.46 3.57
CA VAL A 174 25.44 -10.06 4.97
C VAL A 174 24.47 -10.96 5.73
N ALA A 175 24.91 -11.47 6.88
CA ALA A 175 24.10 -12.34 7.71
C ALA A 175 23.04 -11.55 8.50
N TYR A 176 21.80 -12.05 8.51
CA TYR A 176 20.76 -11.57 9.40
C TYR A 176 20.09 -12.74 10.13
N THR A 177 20.09 -12.70 11.46
CA THR A 177 19.44 -13.71 12.32
C THR A 177 18.04 -13.24 12.70
N LEU A 178 17.02 -14.03 12.37
CA LEU A 178 15.66 -13.75 12.78
C LEU A 178 15.56 -13.92 14.30
N SER A 179 15.10 -12.88 15.01
CA SER A 179 15.23 -12.86 16.48
C SER A 179 13.92 -12.60 17.21
N GLN A 180 12.98 -11.89 16.59
CA GLN A 180 11.73 -11.53 17.25
C GLN A 180 10.71 -12.66 17.13
N PRO A 181 9.98 -13.00 18.21
CA PRO A 181 8.95 -14.03 18.15
C PRO A 181 7.80 -13.62 17.23
N SER A 182 7.07 -14.61 16.71
CA SER A 182 5.83 -14.34 15.98
C SER A 182 4.81 -13.64 16.90
N THR A 183 4.10 -12.66 16.36
CA THR A 183 2.92 -12.09 17.01
C THR A 183 1.71 -12.27 16.10
N PRO A 184 0.53 -12.60 16.63
CA PRO A 184 -0.70 -12.60 15.84
C PRO A 184 -0.85 -11.25 15.11
N PRO A 185 -1.18 -11.26 13.80
CA PRO A 185 -1.38 -10.01 13.08
C PRO A 185 -2.57 -9.25 13.67
N ALA A 186 -2.53 -7.93 13.64
CA ALA A 186 -3.68 -7.11 14.02
C ALA A 186 -4.87 -7.45 13.12
N HIS A 187 -6.05 -7.66 13.72
CA HIS A 187 -7.27 -7.90 12.97
C HIS A 187 -8.20 -6.70 13.09
N ARG A 188 -8.60 -6.15 11.95
CA ARG A 188 -9.60 -5.09 11.86
C ARG A 188 -10.93 -5.70 11.49
N SER A 189 -11.95 -5.32 12.25
CA SER A 189 -13.31 -5.72 11.94
C SER A 189 -13.76 -5.06 10.65
N SER A 190 -14.30 -5.84 9.71
CA SER A 190 -15.04 -5.32 8.55
C SER A 190 -16.48 -4.93 8.90
N HIS A 191 -16.92 -5.19 10.15
CA HIS A 191 -18.25 -4.84 10.60
C HIS A 191 -18.46 -3.32 10.56
N ARG A 192 -19.69 -2.92 10.23
CA ARG A 192 -20.08 -1.52 10.23
C ARG A 192 -20.11 -1.03 11.68
N GLN A 193 -19.29 -0.03 11.99
CA GLN A 193 -19.30 0.59 13.30
C GLN A 193 -20.57 1.42 13.49
N SER A 194 -21.08 1.46 14.74
CA SER A 194 -22.21 2.32 15.08
C SER A 194 -21.90 3.78 14.76
N GLY A 195 -22.85 4.50 14.18
CA GLY A 195 -22.67 5.89 13.74
C GLY A 195 -22.02 6.08 12.36
N THR A 196 -21.75 5.00 11.61
CA THR A 196 -21.28 5.13 10.21
C THR A 196 -22.37 5.78 9.34
N ASP A 197 -22.11 6.97 8.80
CA ASP A 197 -23.03 7.67 7.88
C ASP A 197 -23.16 6.95 6.53
N VAL A 198 -22.03 6.55 5.94
CA VAL A 198 -21.97 5.92 4.61
C VAL A 198 -20.76 5.00 4.50
N ARG A 199 -20.92 3.86 3.81
CA ARG A 199 -19.80 3.01 3.39
C ARG A 199 -19.58 3.11 1.88
N ILE A 200 -18.40 3.54 1.47
CA ILE A 200 -18.01 3.68 0.06
C ILE A 200 -17.03 2.56 -0.27
N VAL A 201 -17.26 1.87 -1.39
CA VAL A 201 -16.42 0.77 -1.87
C VAL A 201 -15.85 1.16 -3.23
N SER A 202 -14.54 1.01 -3.42
CA SER A 202 -13.92 1.08 -4.75
C SER A 202 -13.52 -0.30 -5.20
N PHE A 203 -13.81 -0.64 -6.45
CA PHE A 203 -13.46 -1.95 -6.98
C PHE A 203 -13.24 -1.89 -8.50
N ASN A 204 -12.00 -2.06 -8.92
CA ASN A 204 -11.68 -2.38 -10.30
C ASN A 204 -12.13 -3.82 -10.57
N THR A 205 -13.06 -3.99 -11.50
CA THR A 205 -13.74 -5.27 -11.72
C THR A 205 -12.98 -6.18 -12.68
N TYR A 206 -11.87 -5.69 -13.26
CA TYR A 206 -11.11 -6.33 -14.33
C TYR A 206 -11.98 -6.63 -15.56
N VAL A 207 -12.07 -5.68 -16.50
CA VAL A 207 -12.81 -5.78 -17.78
C VAL A 207 -14.21 -6.41 -17.66
N GLU A 208 -15.24 -5.59 -17.46
CA GLU A 208 -16.65 -6.01 -17.40
C GLU A 208 -16.98 -7.08 -16.34
N GLY A 209 -16.24 -7.10 -15.23
CA GLY A 209 -16.39 -8.13 -14.21
C GLY A 209 -17.78 -8.22 -13.58
N LEU A 210 -18.57 -7.15 -13.60
CA LEU A 210 -19.96 -7.18 -13.13
C LEU A 210 -20.87 -7.99 -14.06
N SER A 211 -20.60 -7.94 -15.36
CA SER A 211 -21.41 -8.57 -16.40
C SER A 211 -20.96 -9.99 -16.73
N ASP A 212 -19.74 -10.37 -16.36
CA ASP A 212 -19.19 -11.70 -16.63
C ASP A 212 -19.95 -12.80 -15.83
N PRO A 213 -20.65 -13.74 -16.53
CA PRO A 213 -21.39 -14.80 -15.87
C PRO A 213 -20.51 -15.78 -15.08
N ASN A 214 -19.26 -15.98 -15.49
CA ASN A 214 -18.31 -16.87 -14.80
C ASN A 214 -17.84 -16.26 -13.48
N ARG A 215 -17.81 -14.92 -13.38
CA ARG A 215 -17.40 -14.20 -12.17
C ARG A 215 -18.57 -13.76 -11.30
N ALA A 216 -19.81 -13.83 -11.78
CA ALA A 216 -21.00 -13.34 -11.09
C ALA A 216 -21.15 -13.84 -9.64
N GLN A 217 -20.87 -15.13 -9.36
CA GLN A 217 -20.94 -15.64 -7.98
C GLN A 217 -19.84 -15.06 -7.09
N ALA A 218 -18.60 -15.00 -7.60
CA ALA A 218 -17.49 -14.42 -6.85
C ALA A 218 -17.71 -12.93 -6.59
N MET A 219 -18.16 -12.20 -7.62
CA MET A 219 -18.54 -10.80 -7.56
C MET A 219 -19.62 -10.57 -6.50
N ARG A 220 -20.71 -11.35 -6.54
CA ARG A 220 -21.77 -11.28 -5.52
C ARG A 220 -21.22 -11.44 -4.11
N ARG A 221 -20.37 -12.46 -3.85
CA ARG A 221 -19.80 -12.66 -2.51
C ARG A 221 -18.97 -11.47 -2.05
N LEU A 222 -18.08 -10.96 -2.91
CA LEU A 222 -17.19 -9.85 -2.58
C LEU A 222 -17.98 -8.56 -2.29
N LEU A 223 -18.92 -8.21 -3.17
CA LEU A 223 -19.70 -6.98 -3.01
C LEU A 223 -20.61 -7.03 -1.77
N ASN A 224 -21.25 -8.17 -1.49
CA ASN A 224 -22.06 -8.32 -0.27
C ASN A 224 -21.20 -8.32 0.99
N ALA A 225 -20.01 -8.94 0.98
CA ALA A 225 -19.09 -8.91 2.12
C ALA A 225 -18.58 -7.48 2.41
N ALA A 226 -18.34 -6.68 1.37
CA ALA A 226 -18.00 -5.27 1.53
C ALA A 226 -19.17 -4.46 2.13
N GLY A 227 -20.42 -4.80 1.78
CA GLY A 227 -21.62 -4.20 2.39
C GLY A 227 -21.73 -2.69 2.18
N GLY A 228 -21.32 -2.21 1.00
CA GLY A 228 -21.28 -0.81 0.60
C GLY A 228 -22.65 -0.17 0.44
N ASP A 229 -22.70 1.14 0.60
CA ASP A 229 -23.86 1.98 0.28
C ASP A 229 -23.66 2.75 -1.04
N ILE A 230 -22.40 2.98 -1.39
CA ILE A 230 -21.97 3.53 -2.68
C ILE A 230 -20.82 2.64 -3.18
N TYR A 231 -20.92 2.16 -4.41
CA TYR A 231 -19.88 1.40 -5.10
C TYR A 231 -19.34 2.23 -6.26
N CYS A 232 -18.01 2.35 -6.31
CA CYS A 232 -17.27 2.99 -7.38
C CYS A 232 -16.53 1.89 -8.14
N PHE A 233 -16.98 1.58 -9.36
CA PHE A 233 -16.35 0.56 -10.19
C PHE A 233 -15.46 1.18 -11.26
N GLN A 234 -14.40 0.46 -11.61
CA GLN A 234 -13.51 0.74 -12.73
C GLN A 234 -13.48 -0.46 -13.68
N GLU A 235 -13.13 -0.22 -14.94
CA GLU A 235 -13.07 -1.22 -16.03
C GLU A 235 -14.41 -1.82 -16.50
N GLU A 236 -15.51 -1.12 -16.26
CA GLU A 236 -16.83 -1.43 -16.84
C GLU A 236 -17.04 -0.64 -18.13
N TRP A 237 -16.24 -0.86 -19.17
CA TRP A 237 -16.20 -0.11 -20.42
C TRP A 237 -17.52 -0.17 -21.20
N ASP A 238 -17.98 -1.38 -21.50
CA ASP A 238 -19.11 -1.66 -22.39
C ASP A 238 -20.36 -2.10 -21.63
N SER A 239 -20.26 -2.41 -20.34
CA SER A 239 -21.42 -2.85 -19.56
C SER A 239 -22.56 -1.83 -19.53
N THR A 240 -23.74 -2.27 -19.95
CA THR A 240 -25.01 -1.53 -19.88
C THR A 240 -25.93 -2.14 -18.82
N GLY A 241 -26.99 -1.43 -18.40
CA GLY A 241 -27.94 -1.99 -17.43
C GLY A 241 -27.32 -2.25 -16.05
N ILE A 242 -26.31 -1.46 -15.67
CA ILE A 242 -25.59 -1.60 -14.38
C ILE A 242 -26.54 -1.63 -13.17
N ALA A 243 -27.63 -0.86 -13.20
CA ALA A 243 -28.61 -0.86 -12.11
C ALA A 243 -29.27 -2.24 -11.92
N ASP A 244 -29.56 -2.96 -13.01
CA ASP A 244 -30.13 -4.30 -12.98
C ASP A 244 -29.08 -5.32 -12.54
N ILE A 245 -27.85 -5.20 -13.06
CA ILE A 245 -26.72 -6.03 -12.63
C ILE A 245 -26.50 -5.89 -11.13
N MET A 246 -26.46 -4.66 -10.62
CA MET A 246 -26.33 -4.38 -9.19
C MET A 246 -27.53 -4.88 -8.39
N SER A 247 -28.75 -4.79 -8.91
CA SER A 247 -29.93 -5.34 -8.23
C SER A 247 -29.88 -6.86 -8.11
N ARG A 248 -29.22 -7.54 -9.07
CA ARG A 248 -29.01 -9.00 -9.04
C ARG A 248 -27.83 -9.41 -8.14
N LEU A 249 -26.75 -8.63 -8.11
CA LEU A 249 -25.55 -8.94 -7.32
C LEU A 249 -25.68 -8.49 -5.87
N VAL A 250 -26.28 -7.33 -5.61
CA VAL A 250 -26.45 -6.72 -4.30
C VAL A 250 -27.87 -6.16 -4.20
N PRO A 251 -28.89 -7.02 -4.00
CA PRO A 251 -30.28 -6.61 -3.98
C PRO A 251 -30.55 -5.62 -2.83
N LEU A 252 -31.39 -4.61 -3.11
CA LEU A 252 -31.85 -3.66 -2.11
C LEU A 252 -33.23 -4.08 -1.59
N ASP A 253 -33.52 -3.76 -0.32
CA ASP A 253 -34.83 -4.07 0.26
C ASP A 253 -35.97 -3.35 -0.47
N ARG A 254 -37.14 -3.99 -0.48
CA ARG A 254 -38.44 -3.40 -0.87
C ARG A 254 -38.50 -2.88 -2.31
N GLY A 255 -37.89 -3.60 -3.26
CA GLY A 255 -37.99 -3.28 -4.69
C GLY A 255 -37.31 -1.97 -5.09
N ARG A 256 -36.39 -1.46 -4.25
CA ARG A 256 -35.58 -0.29 -4.59
C ARG A 256 -34.54 -0.65 -5.66
N SER A 257 -34.24 0.32 -6.53
CA SER A 257 -33.19 0.21 -7.54
C SER A 257 -31.97 1.04 -7.16
N TRP A 258 -30.82 0.65 -7.68
CA TRP A 258 -29.59 1.42 -7.57
C TRP A 258 -29.63 2.68 -8.45
N TYR A 259 -29.19 3.82 -7.91
CA TYR A 259 -28.92 5.00 -8.72
C TYR A 259 -27.54 4.86 -9.33
N VAL A 260 -27.42 5.06 -10.64
CA VAL A 260 -26.17 4.82 -11.36
C VAL A 260 -25.77 6.02 -12.21
N HIS A 261 -24.49 6.38 -12.15
CA HIS A 261 -23.85 7.26 -13.11
C HIS A 261 -22.59 6.57 -13.66
N LYS A 262 -22.38 6.69 -14.97
CA LYS A 262 -21.26 6.04 -15.67
C LYS A 262 -20.61 7.03 -16.63
N VAL A 263 -19.28 7.05 -16.64
CA VAL A 263 -18.43 7.73 -17.63
C VAL A 263 -17.35 6.76 -18.08
N ARG A 264 -17.47 6.25 -19.31
CA ARG A 264 -16.64 5.14 -19.82
C ARG A 264 -16.57 3.99 -18.81
N GLY A 265 -15.39 3.47 -18.49
CA GLY A 265 -15.20 2.38 -17.53
C GLY A 265 -15.48 2.73 -16.07
N ASN A 266 -15.76 4.01 -15.75
CA ASN A 266 -15.96 4.46 -14.38
C ASN A 266 -17.45 4.54 -14.04
N VAL A 267 -17.85 3.86 -12.97
CA VAL A 267 -19.23 3.76 -12.52
C VAL A 267 -19.34 4.20 -11.07
N ILE A 268 -20.41 4.92 -10.74
CA ILE A 268 -20.88 5.18 -9.38
C ILE A 268 -22.27 4.56 -9.26
N ALA A 269 -22.43 3.57 -8.40
CA ALA A 269 -23.72 2.96 -8.04
C ALA A 269 -24.05 3.27 -6.57
N SER A 270 -25.16 3.93 -6.30
CA SER A 270 -25.54 4.41 -4.97
C SER A 270 -26.91 3.90 -4.54
N LYS A 271 -27.06 3.56 -3.26
CA LYS A 271 -28.37 3.33 -2.62
C LYS A 271 -29.19 4.62 -2.47
N TYR A 272 -28.52 5.76 -2.53
CA TYR A 272 -29.09 7.09 -2.36
C TYR A 272 -29.23 7.80 -3.70
N PRO A 273 -30.23 8.70 -3.87
CA PRO A 273 -30.34 9.53 -5.06
C PRO A 273 -29.03 10.24 -5.37
N LEU A 274 -28.66 10.29 -6.65
CA LEU A 274 -27.49 11.03 -7.11
C LEU A 274 -27.86 11.90 -8.30
N LYS A 275 -27.14 13.01 -8.43
CA LYS A 275 -27.12 13.83 -9.64
C LYS A 275 -25.72 13.77 -10.24
N ALA A 276 -25.64 13.46 -11.53
CA ALA A 276 -24.37 13.40 -12.24
C ALA A 276 -23.72 14.79 -12.29
N LEU A 277 -22.40 14.81 -12.14
CA LEU A 277 -21.56 15.99 -12.42
C LEU A 277 -20.80 15.70 -13.72
N PRO A 278 -20.59 16.71 -14.58
CA PRO A 278 -19.90 16.49 -15.85
C PRO A 278 -18.43 16.12 -15.60
N SER A 279 -17.99 15.03 -16.22
CA SER A 279 -16.56 14.70 -16.29
C SER A 279 -15.88 15.45 -17.43
N ARG A 280 -14.71 16.03 -17.16
CA ARG A 280 -13.89 16.76 -18.14
C ARG A 280 -13.07 15.84 -19.05
N ASN A 281 -12.92 14.57 -18.67
CA ASN A 281 -12.26 13.53 -19.46
C ASN A 281 -12.81 12.14 -19.06
N ASN A 282 -12.22 11.08 -19.60
CA ASN A 282 -12.65 9.70 -19.36
C ASN A 282 -12.00 9.02 -18.14
N SER A 283 -11.18 9.76 -17.37
CA SER A 283 -10.44 9.19 -16.23
C SER A 283 -11.24 9.16 -14.93
N TYR A 284 -12.45 9.71 -14.93
CA TYR A 284 -13.32 9.66 -13.76
C TYR A 284 -14.81 9.79 -14.12
N ALA A 285 -15.67 9.30 -13.23
CA ALA A 285 -17.08 9.68 -13.14
C ALA A 285 -17.28 10.48 -11.85
N ALA A 286 -18.17 11.47 -11.85
CA ALA A 286 -18.45 12.29 -10.66
C ALA A 286 -19.96 12.45 -10.45
N ALA A 287 -20.41 12.43 -9.19
CA ALA A 287 -21.80 12.65 -8.85
C ALA A 287 -21.95 13.29 -7.47
N CYS A 288 -22.97 14.13 -7.30
CA CYS A 288 -23.44 14.57 -6.00
C CYS A 288 -24.49 13.59 -5.49
N VAL A 289 -24.17 12.86 -4.42
CA VAL A 289 -25.04 11.89 -3.75
C VAL A 289 -25.75 12.55 -2.58
N ASP A 290 -27.06 12.39 -2.49
CA ASP A 290 -27.87 12.92 -1.40
C ASP A 290 -27.96 11.94 -0.21
N LEU A 291 -27.10 12.12 0.79
CA LEU A 291 -27.12 11.35 2.03
C LEU A 291 -28.17 11.90 3.00
N ARG A 292 -29.45 11.80 2.62
CA ARG A 292 -30.61 12.20 3.45
C ARG A 292 -30.58 13.69 3.83
N GLY A 293 -30.41 14.56 2.84
CA GLY A 293 -30.30 16.01 2.98
C GLY A 293 -28.87 16.52 3.14
N LYS A 294 -27.87 15.63 3.13
CA LYS A 294 -26.44 15.99 3.20
C LYS A 294 -25.76 15.65 1.87
N PRO A 295 -25.34 16.64 1.07
CA PRO A 295 -24.68 16.37 -0.21
C PRO A 295 -23.25 15.84 0.01
N LEU A 296 -22.92 14.74 -0.69
CA LEU A 296 -21.58 14.20 -0.79
C LEU A 296 -21.20 14.09 -2.26
N VAL A 297 -20.13 14.77 -2.66
CA VAL A 297 -19.52 14.56 -3.99
C VAL A 297 -18.69 13.28 -3.94
N VAL A 298 -18.98 12.34 -4.83
CA VAL A 298 -18.22 11.11 -5.02
C VAL A 298 -17.61 11.12 -6.41
N MET A 299 -16.31 10.83 -6.50
CA MET A 299 -15.60 10.64 -7.76
C MET A 299 -15.02 9.23 -7.82
N SER A 300 -15.43 8.46 -8.85
CA SER A 300 -14.83 7.17 -9.20
C SER A 300 -13.72 7.40 -10.21
N VAL A 301 -12.48 7.14 -9.84
CA VAL A 301 -11.28 7.47 -10.63
C VAL A 301 -10.64 6.22 -11.22
N HIS A 302 -10.22 6.29 -12.48
CA HIS A 302 -9.35 5.30 -13.12
C HIS A 302 -8.32 6.03 -13.99
N LEU A 303 -7.09 6.14 -13.46
CA LEU A 303 -6.00 6.80 -14.18
C LEU A 303 -5.27 5.81 -15.11
N SER A 304 -4.51 6.36 -16.06
CA SER A 304 -3.75 5.57 -17.03
C SER A 304 -2.87 4.53 -16.35
N ALA A 305 -3.03 3.27 -16.75
CA ALA A 305 -2.28 2.16 -16.19
C ALA A 305 -0.84 2.11 -16.70
N MET A 306 -0.02 1.29 -16.02
CA MET A 306 1.34 0.94 -16.43
C MET A 306 2.31 2.14 -16.49
N GLY A 307 3.44 1.92 -17.16
CA GLY A 307 4.54 2.86 -17.26
C GLY A 307 5.42 2.87 -16.01
N TYR A 308 6.30 3.86 -15.99
CA TYR A 308 7.25 4.18 -14.93
C TYR A 308 7.43 5.70 -14.94
N ILE A 309 8.13 6.27 -13.96
CA ILE A 309 8.38 7.71 -13.87
C ILE A 309 8.86 8.28 -15.20
N GLN A 310 8.27 9.39 -15.64
CA GLN A 310 8.57 10.06 -16.93
C GLN A 310 8.20 9.28 -18.20
N SER A 311 7.64 8.07 -18.12
CA SER A 311 7.08 7.40 -19.29
C SER A 311 5.88 8.18 -19.86
N LYS A 312 5.48 7.86 -21.09
CA LYS A 312 4.29 8.45 -21.73
C LYS A 312 3.04 8.28 -20.85
N GLU A 313 2.87 7.10 -20.24
CA GLU A 313 1.75 6.76 -19.36
C GLU A 313 1.77 7.62 -18.09
N ASP A 314 2.95 7.88 -17.52
CA ASP A 314 3.11 8.75 -16.35
C ASP A 314 2.73 10.20 -16.66
N LEU A 315 3.21 10.73 -17.78
CA LEU A 315 2.83 12.05 -18.27
C LEU A 315 1.31 12.15 -18.52
N TRP A 316 0.71 11.07 -19.01
CA TRP A 316 -0.74 10.98 -19.20
C TRP A 316 -1.50 10.97 -17.86
N ARG A 317 -1.03 10.20 -16.86
CA ARG A 317 -1.60 10.22 -15.50
C ARG A 317 -1.52 11.61 -14.88
N ILE A 318 -0.40 12.32 -15.04
CA ILE A 318 -0.23 13.69 -14.56
C ILE A 318 -1.27 14.61 -15.20
N GLN A 319 -1.49 14.51 -16.51
CA GLN A 319 -2.49 15.33 -17.19
C GLN A 319 -3.92 15.00 -16.73
N GLN A 320 -4.24 13.72 -16.54
CA GLN A 320 -5.54 13.30 -15.99
C GLN A 320 -5.77 13.85 -14.58
N ALA A 321 -4.76 13.79 -13.71
CA ALA A 321 -4.82 14.33 -12.36
C ALA A 321 -5.02 15.86 -12.35
N LYS A 322 -4.35 16.60 -13.24
CA LYS A 322 -4.59 18.05 -13.43
C LYS A 322 -6.05 18.33 -13.79
N THR A 323 -6.62 17.56 -14.74
CA THR A 323 -8.02 17.72 -15.13
C THR A 323 -9.01 17.41 -13.99
N ILE A 324 -8.72 16.39 -13.18
CA ILE A 324 -9.53 16.08 -11.98
C ILE A 324 -9.44 17.24 -10.97
N ARG A 325 -8.24 17.76 -10.72
CA ARG A 325 -8.04 18.93 -9.85
C ARG A 325 -8.85 20.13 -10.32
N GLU A 326 -8.85 20.46 -11.60
CA GLU A 326 -9.67 21.55 -12.15
C GLU A 326 -11.18 21.33 -11.92
N ALA A 327 -11.64 20.08 -11.96
CA ALA A 327 -13.03 19.76 -11.65
C ALA A 327 -13.35 19.98 -10.16
N VAL A 328 -12.43 19.58 -9.26
CA VAL A 328 -12.53 19.84 -7.82
C VAL A 328 -12.54 21.34 -7.54
N ASP A 329 -11.64 22.10 -8.15
CA ASP A 329 -11.58 23.56 -8.01
C ASP A 329 -12.89 24.21 -8.50
N GLY A 330 -13.45 23.74 -9.63
CA GLY A 330 -14.74 24.19 -10.14
C GLY A 330 -15.91 23.90 -9.19
N ILE A 331 -15.94 22.72 -8.55
CA ILE A 331 -16.94 22.37 -7.53
C ILE A 331 -16.89 23.37 -6.38
N TYR A 332 -15.70 23.68 -5.86
CA TYR A 332 -15.56 24.59 -4.73
C TYR A 332 -15.66 26.08 -5.10
N ALA A 333 -15.55 26.41 -6.39
CA ALA A 333 -15.85 27.73 -6.93
C ALA A 333 -17.35 27.95 -7.22
N GLY A 334 -18.21 26.95 -6.97
CA GLY A 334 -19.67 27.07 -7.17
C GLY A 334 -20.13 26.83 -8.61
N ALA A 335 -19.30 26.23 -9.47
CA ALA A 335 -19.66 25.97 -10.88
C ALA A 335 -20.85 25.00 -11.06
N TYR A 336 -21.29 24.34 -9.98
CA TYR A 336 -22.32 23.30 -9.99
C TYR A 336 -23.36 23.48 -8.86
N ASP A 337 -23.62 24.73 -8.42
CA ASP A 337 -24.55 25.04 -7.31
C ASP A 337 -26.02 24.69 -7.60
N ASP A 338 -26.38 24.52 -8.87
CA ASP A 338 -27.69 24.00 -9.31
C ASP A 338 -27.82 22.48 -9.05
N VAL A 339 -26.70 21.77 -9.07
CA VAL A 339 -26.61 20.33 -8.80
C VAL A 339 -26.37 20.08 -7.31
N ILE A 340 -25.45 20.83 -6.70
CA ILE A 340 -24.97 20.70 -5.33
C ILE A 340 -25.67 21.75 -4.45
N PRO A 341 -26.58 21.37 -3.54
CA PRO A 341 -27.32 22.33 -2.72
C PRO A 341 -26.40 23.29 -1.94
N SER A 342 -26.60 24.60 -2.15
CA SER A 342 -25.65 25.69 -1.85
C SER A 342 -25.43 26.08 -0.37
N ARG A 343 -25.70 25.21 0.60
CA ARG A 343 -25.68 25.64 2.03
C ARG A 343 -24.39 25.38 2.80
N THR A 344 -23.46 24.58 2.27
CA THR A 344 -22.12 24.35 2.86
C THR A 344 -21.17 23.79 1.81
N LYS A 345 -19.86 24.01 1.96
CA LYS A 345 -18.80 23.30 1.22
C LYS A 345 -19.10 21.79 1.24
N PRO A 346 -19.39 21.13 0.09
CA PRO A 346 -19.77 19.73 0.09
C PRO A 346 -18.60 18.87 0.58
N GLY A 347 -18.93 17.79 1.29
CA GLY A 347 -17.97 16.70 1.47
C GLY A 347 -17.59 16.16 0.08
N LEU A 348 -16.32 15.84 -0.13
CA LEU A 348 -15.83 15.26 -1.37
C LEU A 348 -14.99 14.05 -1.04
N VAL A 349 -15.28 12.93 -1.71
CA VAL A 349 -14.51 11.69 -1.63
C VAL A 349 -14.13 11.26 -3.04
N MET A 350 -12.84 11.06 -3.26
CA MET A 350 -12.31 10.44 -4.48
C MET A 350 -11.79 9.06 -4.14
N VAL A 351 -12.27 8.05 -4.84
CA VAL A 351 -11.81 6.66 -4.70
C VAL A 351 -11.67 6.04 -6.08
N GLY A 352 -10.80 5.06 -6.22
CA GLY A 352 -10.56 4.49 -7.53
C GLY A 352 -9.30 3.67 -7.65
N ASP A 353 -9.05 3.23 -8.87
CA ASP A 353 -7.76 2.70 -9.29
C ASP A 353 -6.92 3.86 -9.85
N PHE A 354 -6.11 4.45 -8.97
CA PHE A 354 -5.27 5.58 -9.33
C PHE A 354 -4.02 5.17 -10.14
N ASN A 355 -3.72 3.88 -10.28
CA ASN A 355 -2.51 3.40 -10.97
C ASN A 355 -1.24 4.20 -10.57
N LEU A 356 -0.99 4.34 -9.26
CA LEU A 356 0.19 5.06 -8.73
C LEU A 356 1.45 4.21 -8.87
N VAL A 357 1.87 3.98 -10.12
CA VAL A 357 2.98 3.09 -10.53
C VAL A 357 4.08 3.81 -11.33
N GLY A 358 4.03 5.14 -11.43
CA GLY A 358 5.07 6.00 -12.02
C GLY A 358 5.58 7.00 -11.00
N SER A 359 5.55 8.30 -11.30
CA SER A 359 5.89 9.35 -10.33
C SER A 359 4.81 9.54 -9.27
N ARG A 360 5.18 10.18 -8.14
CA ARG A 360 4.26 10.64 -7.09
C ARG A 360 3.40 11.85 -7.52
N THR A 361 3.81 12.55 -8.57
CA THR A 361 3.17 13.78 -9.07
C THR A 361 1.64 13.72 -9.18
N PRO A 362 1.00 12.64 -9.69
CA PRO A 362 -0.46 12.60 -9.78
C PRO A 362 -1.15 12.71 -8.42
N ILE A 363 -0.66 12.04 -7.37
CA ILE A 363 -1.28 12.12 -6.04
C ILE A 363 -1.02 13.49 -5.42
N ASP A 364 0.21 14.02 -5.53
CA ASP A 364 0.56 15.33 -4.96
C ASP A 364 -0.30 16.45 -5.55
N LEU A 365 -0.64 16.39 -6.84
CA LEU A 365 -1.56 17.34 -7.46
C LEU A 365 -2.98 17.28 -6.87
N LEU A 366 -3.45 16.08 -6.51
CA LEU A 366 -4.81 15.86 -6.00
C LEU A 366 -4.94 16.22 -4.52
N ILE A 367 -3.90 16.01 -3.72
CA ILE A 367 -3.91 16.27 -2.26
C ILE A 367 -3.22 17.58 -1.85
N HIS A 368 -2.74 18.35 -2.81
CA HIS A 368 -2.10 19.64 -2.54
C HIS A 368 -3.03 20.53 -1.69
N GLU A 369 -2.49 21.32 -0.73
CA GLU A 369 -3.30 22.17 0.15
C GLU A 369 -4.22 23.14 -0.62
N LYS A 370 -3.76 23.57 -1.81
CA LYS A 370 -4.54 24.39 -2.76
C LYS A 370 -5.73 23.65 -3.37
N THR A 371 -5.71 22.32 -3.44
CA THR A 371 -6.81 21.47 -3.90
C THR A 371 -7.79 21.22 -2.74
N ALA A 372 -8.38 22.31 -2.25
CA ALA A 372 -9.45 22.30 -1.26
C ALA A 372 -9.18 21.57 0.08
N GLY A 373 -7.92 21.28 0.41
CA GLY A 373 -7.51 20.56 1.62
C GLY A 373 -7.79 19.06 1.60
N LEU A 374 -7.87 18.43 0.42
CA LEU A 374 -7.98 16.98 0.32
C LEU A 374 -6.74 16.30 0.92
N LYS A 375 -6.97 15.19 1.61
CA LYS A 375 -5.91 14.35 2.18
C LYS A 375 -6.07 12.96 1.63
N ASP A 376 -4.95 12.29 1.34
CA ASP A 376 -4.97 10.87 1.07
C ASP A 376 -5.35 10.11 2.34
N TRP A 377 -5.99 8.96 2.12
CA TRP A 377 -6.34 8.05 3.20
C TRP A 377 -5.81 6.67 2.84
N LEU A 378 -4.83 6.20 3.61
CA LEU A 378 -4.27 4.88 3.40
C LEU A 378 -5.24 3.78 3.83
N VAL A 379 -5.72 3.00 2.86
CA VAL A 379 -6.56 1.82 3.13
C VAL A 379 -5.66 0.62 3.41
N ARG A 380 -5.51 0.29 4.69
CA ARG A 380 -4.71 -0.88 5.12
C ARG A 380 -5.52 -2.16 5.08
N ASN A 381 -4.82 -3.29 5.11
CA ASN A 381 -5.44 -4.61 5.15
C ASN A 381 -6.30 -4.81 6.42
N LEU A 382 -7.30 -5.69 6.34
CA LEU A 382 -8.07 -6.14 7.52
C LEU A 382 -7.26 -7.06 8.42
N VAL A 383 -6.19 -7.67 7.89
CA VAL A 383 -5.27 -8.53 8.62
C VAL A 383 -3.85 -8.00 8.45
N GLY A 384 -3.24 -7.58 9.55
CA GLY A 384 -1.96 -6.88 9.59
C GLY A 384 -2.11 -5.37 9.45
N GLU A 385 -0.97 -4.68 9.43
CA GLU A 385 -0.90 -3.22 9.39
C GLU A 385 -0.37 -2.66 8.06
N SER A 386 0.20 -3.50 7.20
CA SER A 386 0.74 -3.14 5.89
C SER A 386 -0.36 -2.86 4.85
N VAL A 387 0.00 -2.17 3.78
CA VAL A 387 -0.83 -2.03 2.58
C VAL A 387 -0.94 -3.36 1.82
N THR A 388 -1.83 -3.40 0.83
CA THR A 388 -1.84 -4.47 -0.17
C THR A 388 -1.18 -3.95 -1.44
N THR A 389 -0.17 -4.66 -1.91
CA THR A 389 0.47 -4.38 -3.20
C THR A 389 0.08 -5.45 -4.20
N TRP A 390 0.54 -5.30 -5.44
CA TRP A 390 0.21 -6.23 -6.51
C TRP A 390 0.69 -7.65 -6.16
N ARG A 391 -0.27 -8.51 -5.80
CA ARG A 391 -0.05 -9.95 -5.61
C ARG A 391 -0.33 -10.59 -6.95
N GLY A 392 0.69 -10.67 -7.79
CA GLY A 392 0.54 -11.02 -9.19
C GLY A 392 -0.47 -12.14 -9.46
N GLY A 393 -1.32 -11.89 -10.47
CA GLY A 393 -2.09 -12.96 -11.07
C GLY A 393 -1.13 -14.02 -11.60
N LEU A 394 -1.54 -15.29 -11.53
CA LEU A 394 -0.99 -16.26 -12.47
C LEU A 394 -1.19 -15.63 -13.84
N ASN A 395 -0.10 -15.39 -14.57
CA ASN A 395 -0.22 -15.11 -15.99
C ASN A 395 -0.87 -16.36 -16.58
N SER A 396 -2.20 -16.37 -16.72
CA SER A 396 -2.80 -17.08 -17.84
C SER A 396 -2.34 -16.29 -19.06
N GLY A 397 -1.42 -16.89 -19.81
CA GLY A 397 -0.83 -16.30 -21.00
C GLY A 397 -1.83 -15.88 -22.06
#